data_AF-A0A838IQ80-F1
#
_entry.id   AF-A0A838IQ80-F1
#
_cell.length_a   1.000
_cell.length_b   1.000
_cell.length_c   1.000
_cell.angle_alpha   90.00
_cell.angle_beta   90.00
_cell.angle_gamma   90.00
#
_symmetry.space_group_name_H-M   'P 1'
#
loop_
_entity.id
_entity.type
_entity.pdbx_description
1 polymer ?
#
loop_
_entity_poly.entity_id
_entity_poly.type
_entity_poly.pdbx_seq_one_letter_code
_entity_poly.pdbx_strand_id
1 'polypeptide(L)'
;MNMPTVSKGLRLRLEQFHGHQGGAVALLVMAAILICFMIALVIYDAGTASRDKITVSAAADAAAWSQSAVEARSMNMLAFTNVAKRITFGMTSYYIALWMAFVALLVIAIAAAVACWLLNIPAFGALTALCNQLTEFAIKTGIIMGKEAKDLGIFASDLNSGYFKDDMVALDKYQAYMISLTPWWSWSEQFLRGNRNGATVTASFPAPALLPSSISGTAGQSGRTDMLPVEKNVGRGYDNMCRRVFTDYDIVIHLADFGIKSGPNECKSGGWQPPVICALTSLMAVPLVLAACELQEDTFGDEGAPYEMRTYANAAQFQLETSNLVFAYKASDGRMSTDRKKFGFVKKDYKSMIPLVHKASGYWALSRSEISFQEGAPNLWYPSWTARMRPVALPGEWANSGVTLRAAWRDAMPYMIVTAALTGLINGTISLESAAADILRIEFSAAAMNNANMDGVSR
;
A
#
# COMPACT_ATOMS: atom_id res chain seq x y z
N MET A 1 -44.70 62.07 -27.72
CA MET A 1 -45.79 61.34 -27.07
C MET A 1 -45.68 61.57 -25.57
N ASN A 2 -46.58 62.39 -25.02
CA ASN A 2 -46.53 62.82 -23.62
C ASN A 2 -47.27 61.79 -22.75
N MET A 3 -46.55 61.04 -21.91
CA MET A 3 -47.14 60.40 -20.73
C MET A 3 -47.14 61.42 -19.58
N PRO A 4 -48.30 61.94 -19.15
CA PRO A 4 -48.46 62.23 -17.72
C PRO A 4 -49.91 62.17 -17.24
N THR A 5 -50.30 61.10 -16.54
CA THR A 5 -51.47 61.10 -15.62
C THR A 5 -51.36 60.06 -14.50
N VAL A 6 -50.58 58.99 -14.69
CA VAL A 6 -50.43 57.92 -13.68
C VAL A 6 -49.82 58.41 -12.36
N SER A 7 -48.93 59.42 -12.38
CA SER A 7 -48.18 59.80 -11.17
C SER A 7 -49.00 60.54 -10.09
N LYS A 8 -50.05 61.28 -10.47
CA LYS A 8 -50.87 62.05 -9.49
C LYS A 8 -51.78 61.14 -8.68
N GLY A 9 -52.42 60.14 -9.31
CA GLY A 9 -53.27 59.18 -8.61
C GLY A 9 -52.49 58.27 -7.66
N LEU A 10 -51.27 57.90 -8.04
CA LEU A 10 -50.38 57.06 -7.22
C LEU A 10 -49.89 57.82 -5.97
N ARG A 11 -49.61 59.13 -6.11
CA ARG A 11 -49.27 60.01 -4.98
C ARG A 11 -50.40 60.14 -3.96
N LEU A 12 -51.62 60.41 -4.41
CA LEU A 12 -52.80 60.54 -3.52
C LEU A 12 -53.08 59.25 -2.75
N ARG A 13 -52.92 58.09 -3.40
CA ARG A 13 -53.08 56.79 -2.72
C ARG A 13 -51.96 56.51 -1.72
N LEU A 14 -50.72 56.92 -2.00
CA LEU A 14 -49.60 56.81 -1.06
C LEU A 14 -49.79 57.73 0.16
N GLU A 15 -50.31 58.93 -0.02
CA GLU A 15 -50.63 59.86 1.08
C GLU A 15 -51.79 59.33 1.95
N GLN A 16 -52.84 58.76 1.34
CA GLN A 16 -53.88 58.07 2.10
C GLN A 16 -53.36 56.84 2.85
N PHE A 17 -52.43 56.09 2.26
CA PHE A 17 -51.79 54.95 2.93
C PHE A 17 -50.95 55.37 4.14
N HIS A 18 -50.39 56.59 4.10
CA HIS A 18 -49.60 57.17 5.21
C HIS A 18 -50.49 57.64 6.38
N GLY A 19 -51.72 58.07 6.11
CA GLY A 19 -52.65 58.55 7.14
C GLY A 19 -53.37 57.47 7.95
N HIS A 20 -53.44 56.23 7.44
CA HIS A 20 -54.13 55.12 8.10
C HIS A 20 -53.15 54.17 8.82
N GLN A 21 -53.40 53.88 10.11
CA GLN A 21 -52.61 52.91 10.89
C GLN A 21 -52.50 51.53 10.20
N GLY A 22 -53.50 51.12 9.41
CA GLY A 22 -53.45 49.89 8.61
C GLY A 22 -52.41 49.90 7.49
N GLY A 23 -52.08 51.07 6.93
CA GLY A 23 -51.03 51.21 5.92
C GLY A 23 -49.63 51.04 6.51
N ALA A 24 -49.41 51.54 7.72
CA ALA A 24 -48.17 51.30 8.47
C ALA A 24 -47.97 49.81 8.78
N VAL A 25 -49.03 49.10 9.18
CA VAL A 25 -48.99 47.63 9.40
C VAL A 25 -48.67 46.89 8.10
N ALA A 26 -49.29 47.27 6.98
CA ALA A 26 -49.01 46.65 5.68
C ALA A 26 -47.55 46.88 5.23
N LEU A 27 -46.98 48.06 5.47
CA LEU A 27 -45.57 48.36 5.19
C LEU A 27 -44.63 47.55 6.09
N LEU A 28 -44.95 47.40 7.38
CA LEU A 28 -44.17 46.57 8.31
C LEU A 28 -44.20 45.09 7.92
N VAL A 29 -45.36 44.56 7.53
CA VAL A 29 -45.48 43.18 7.05
C VAL A 29 -44.68 42.96 5.77
N MET A 30 -44.75 43.90 4.82
CA MET A 30 -43.95 43.82 3.59
C MET A 30 -42.44 43.88 3.88
N ALA A 31 -42.01 44.77 4.77
CA ALA A 31 -40.62 44.86 5.21
C ALA A 31 -40.16 43.57 5.90
N ALA A 32 -40.98 42.98 6.78
CA ALA A 32 -40.70 41.71 7.43
C ALA A 32 -40.55 40.56 6.41
N ILE A 33 -41.46 40.46 5.43
CA ILE A 33 -41.37 39.46 4.35
C ILE A 33 -40.07 39.64 3.54
N LEU A 34 -39.70 40.88 3.21
CA LEU A 34 -38.45 41.15 2.49
C LEU A 34 -37.21 40.76 3.31
N ILE A 35 -37.21 41.04 4.62
CA ILE A 35 -36.13 40.62 5.52
C ILE A 35 -36.04 39.09 5.58
N CYS A 36 -37.17 38.40 5.76
CA CYS A 36 -37.22 36.93 5.75
C CYS A 36 -36.73 36.35 4.42
N PHE A 37 -37.11 36.94 3.29
CA PHE A 37 -36.64 36.53 1.97
C PHE A 37 -35.12 36.73 1.80
N MET A 38 -34.57 37.87 2.25
CA MET A 38 -33.13 38.10 2.24
C MET A 38 -32.37 37.09 3.10
N ILE A 39 -32.87 36.78 4.29
CA ILE A 39 -32.29 35.75 5.17
C ILE A 39 -32.33 34.38 4.47
N ALA A 40 -33.45 34.02 3.83
CA ALA A 40 -33.58 32.76 3.09
C ALA A 40 -32.56 32.64 1.94
N LEU A 41 -32.31 33.73 1.20
CA LEU A 41 -31.28 33.75 0.15
C LEU A 41 -29.86 33.58 0.71
N VAL A 42 -29.54 34.23 1.84
CA VAL A 42 -28.25 34.06 2.52
C VAL A 42 -28.07 32.62 3.00
N ILE A 43 -29.12 32.00 3.56
CA ILE A 43 -29.10 30.60 3.99
C ILE A 43 -28.91 29.67 2.77
N TYR A 44 -29.57 29.95 1.64
CA TYR A 44 -29.38 29.18 0.41
C TYR A 44 -27.93 29.26 -0.10
N ASP A 45 -27.37 30.47 -0.18
CA ASP A 45 -25.99 30.67 -0.67
C ASP A 45 -24.94 30.08 0.31
N ALA A 46 -25.20 30.13 1.62
CA ALA A 46 -24.39 29.44 2.63
C ALA A 46 -24.53 27.91 2.53
N GLY A 47 -25.74 27.42 2.25
CA GLY A 47 -26.03 26.01 2.03
C GLY A 47 -25.31 25.44 0.81
N THR A 48 -25.30 26.16 -0.32
CA THR A 48 -24.51 25.76 -1.50
C THR A 48 -23.02 25.81 -1.22
N ALA A 49 -22.53 26.80 -0.45
CA ALA A 49 -21.14 26.86 0.05
C ALA A 49 -20.75 25.60 0.81
N SER A 50 -21.57 25.27 1.81
CA SER A 50 -21.35 24.13 2.68
C SER A 50 -21.41 22.83 1.90
N ARG A 51 -22.39 22.70 0.98
CA ARG A 51 -22.51 21.53 0.12
C ARG A 51 -21.27 21.34 -0.73
N ASP A 52 -20.80 22.39 -1.42
CA ASP A 52 -19.61 22.30 -2.27
C ASP A 52 -18.38 21.93 -1.45
N LYS A 53 -18.20 22.53 -0.27
CA LYS A 53 -17.09 22.18 0.63
C LYS A 53 -17.15 20.71 1.09
N ILE A 54 -18.32 20.23 1.50
CA ILE A 54 -18.53 18.82 1.88
C ILE A 54 -18.23 17.90 0.70
N THR A 55 -18.64 18.26 -0.52
CA THR A 55 -18.32 17.51 -1.73
C THR A 55 -16.81 17.41 -1.96
N VAL A 56 -16.07 18.52 -1.86
CA VAL A 56 -14.60 18.47 -2.04
C VAL A 56 -13.92 17.67 -0.94
N SER A 57 -14.39 17.77 0.31
CA SER A 57 -13.88 16.95 1.42
C SER A 57 -14.13 15.46 1.19
N ALA A 58 -15.36 15.06 0.83
CA ALA A 58 -15.68 13.68 0.49
C ALA A 58 -14.86 13.17 -0.71
N ALA A 59 -14.60 14.03 -1.70
CA ALA A 59 -13.74 13.70 -2.83
C ALA A 59 -12.28 13.47 -2.40
N ALA A 60 -11.74 14.33 -1.52
CA ALA A 60 -10.39 14.15 -0.98
C ALA A 60 -10.28 12.84 -0.18
N ASP A 61 -11.28 12.54 0.67
CA ASP A 61 -11.29 11.33 1.48
C ASP A 61 -11.37 10.06 0.62
N ALA A 62 -12.27 10.03 -0.35
CA ALA A 62 -12.43 8.91 -1.27
C ALA A 62 -11.16 8.68 -2.11
N ALA A 63 -10.55 9.77 -2.58
CA ALA A 63 -9.30 9.74 -3.33
C ALA A 63 -8.15 9.22 -2.46
N ALA A 64 -7.98 9.78 -1.25
CA ALA A 64 -6.94 9.35 -0.32
C ALA A 64 -7.05 7.86 -0.02
N TRP A 65 -8.22 7.44 0.47
CA TRP A 65 -8.51 6.04 0.79
C TRP A 65 -8.22 5.09 -0.37
N SER A 66 -8.63 5.47 -1.58
CA SER A 66 -8.48 4.60 -2.75
C SER A 66 -7.04 4.34 -3.14
N GLN A 67 -6.14 5.33 -2.98
CA GLN A 67 -4.71 5.14 -3.21
C GLN A 67 -4.14 4.10 -2.24
N SER A 68 -4.34 4.32 -0.94
CA SER A 68 -3.87 3.40 0.11
C SER A 68 -4.51 2.02 -0.03
N ALA A 69 -5.75 1.93 -0.51
CA ALA A 69 -6.41 0.65 -0.72
C ALA A 69 -5.75 -0.17 -1.84
N VAL A 70 -5.29 0.49 -2.90
CA VAL A 70 -4.51 -0.16 -3.97
C VAL A 70 -3.15 -0.61 -3.44
N GLU A 71 -2.42 0.28 -2.74
CA GLU A 71 -1.12 -0.05 -2.16
C GLU A 71 -1.19 -1.19 -1.14
N ALA A 72 -2.19 -1.17 -0.25
CA ALA A 72 -2.39 -2.23 0.73
C ALA A 72 -2.68 -3.58 0.07
N ARG A 73 -3.46 -3.61 -1.02
CA ARG A 73 -3.69 -4.84 -1.80
C ARG A 73 -2.42 -5.33 -2.46
N SER A 74 -1.61 -4.43 -3.01
CA SER A 74 -0.31 -4.79 -3.57
C SER A 74 0.64 -5.35 -2.50
N MET A 75 0.67 -4.77 -1.30
CA MET A 75 1.45 -5.32 -0.17
C MET A 75 0.99 -6.73 0.21
N ASN A 76 -0.31 -7.00 0.20
CA ASN A 76 -0.83 -8.36 0.41
C ASN A 76 -0.39 -9.31 -0.70
N MET A 77 -0.41 -8.88 -1.97
CA MET A 77 0.11 -9.69 -3.08
C MET A 77 1.61 -9.99 -2.94
N LEU A 78 2.41 -9.00 -2.53
CA LEU A 78 3.83 -9.21 -2.24
C LEU A 78 4.03 -10.22 -1.12
N ALA A 79 3.23 -10.15 -0.06
CA ALA A 79 3.27 -11.11 1.04
C ALA A 79 2.89 -12.53 0.60
N PHE A 80 1.84 -12.67 -0.22
CA PHE A 80 1.49 -13.97 -0.81
C PHE A 80 2.62 -14.53 -1.68
N THR A 81 3.29 -13.69 -2.47
CA THR A 81 4.41 -14.13 -3.29
C THR A 81 5.61 -14.55 -2.44
N ASN A 82 5.91 -13.87 -1.34
CA ASN A 82 6.94 -14.30 -0.39
C ASN A 82 6.61 -15.67 0.22
N VAL A 83 5.34 -15.92 0.58
CA VAL A 83 4.91 -17.23 1.08
C VAL A 83 5.08 -18.31 0.01
N ALA A 84 4.75 -18.01 -1.25
CA ALA A 84 4.98 -18.93 -2.37
C ALA A 84 6.48 -19.25 -2.55
N LYS A 85 7.34 -18.23 -2.54
CA LYS A 85 8.82 -18.41 -2.56
C LYS A 85 9.27 -19.27 -1.38
N ARG A 86 8.79 -19.00 -0.16
CA ARG A 86 9.13 -19.79 1.03
C ARG A 86 8.74 -21.26 0.89
N ILE A 87 7.54 -21.56 0.40
CA ILE A 87 7.08 -22.93 0.22
C ILE A 87 7.96 -23.65 -0.80
N THR A 88 8.24 -23.04 -1.96
CA THR A 88 9.12 -23.63 -2.97
C THR A 88 10.53 -23.87 -2.40
N PHE A 89 11.10 -22.86 -1.74
CA PHE A 89 12.42 -22.96 -1.10
C PHE A 89 12.47 -24.04 -0.01
N GLY A 90 11.44 -24.11 0.83
CA GLY A 90 11.34 -25.10 1.90
C GLY A 90 11.21 -26.53 1.36
N MET A 91 10.40 -26.74 0.33
CA MET A 91 10.26 -28.04 -0.33
C MET A 91 11.58 -28.50 -0.95
N THR A 92 12.26 -27.64 -1.70
CA THR A 92 13.52 -28.02 -2.36
C THR A 92 14.67 -28.20 -1.36
N SER A 93 14.72 -27.40 -0.30
CA SER A 93 15.67 -27.58 0.81
C SER A 93 15.43 -28.90 1.54
N TYR A 94 14.18 -29.23 1.84
CA TYR A 94 13.85 -30.49 2.50
C TYR A 94 14.20 -31.72 1.66
N TYR A 95 14.03 -31.65 0.33
CA TYR A 95 14.43 -32.75 -0.56
C TYR A 95 15.94 -32.99 -0.56
N ILE A 96 16.75 -31.92 -0.58
CA ILE A 96 18.22 -32.05 -0.42
C ILE A 96 18.57 -32.60 0.97
N ALA A 97 17.89 -32.14 2.02
CA ALA A 97 18.11 -32.62 3.38
C ALA A 97 17.80 -34.13 3.53
N LEU A 98 16.74 -34.62 2.87
CA LEU A 98 16.42 -36.04 2.81
C LEU A 98 17.54 -36.85 2.16
N TRP A 99 18.10 -36.36 1.05
CA TRP A 99 19.24 -37.01 0.42
C TRP A 99 20.46 -37.08 1.34
N MET A 100 20.81 -35.95 1.99
CA MET A 100 21.90 -35.93 2.97
C MET A 100 21.63 -36.88 4.14
N ALA A 101 20.39 -36.99 4.58
CA ALA A 101 19.98 -37.93 5.62
C ALA A 101 20.14 -39.39 5.19
N PHE A 102 19.82 -39.75 3.93
CA PHE A 102 20.07 -41.10 3.42
C PHE A 102 21.55 -41.45 3.41
N VAL A 103 22.40 -40.52 2.97
CA VAL A 103 23.86 -40.70 2.97
C VAL A 103 24.36 -40.89 4.41
N ALA A 104 23.93 -40.03 5.34
CA ALA A 104 24.31 -40.12 6.73
C ALA A 104 23.84 -41.44 7.38
N LEU A 105 22.60 -41.86 7.14
CA LEU A 105 22.05 -43.11 7.66
C LEU A 105 22.82 -44.32 7.12
N LEU A 106 23.17 -44.33 5.83
CA LEU A 106 23.97 -45.40 5.24
C LEU A 106 25.36 -45.49 5.88
N VAL A 107 26.04 -44.36 6.07
CA VAL A 107 27.36 -44.30 6.72
C VAL A 107 27.27 -44.84 8.16
N ILE A 108 26.25 -44.41 8.92
CA ILE A 108 26.03 -44.90 10.29
C ILE A 108 25.73 -46.40 10.29
N ALA A 109 24.88 -46.89 9.39
CA ALA A 109 24.52 -48.30 9.30
C ALA A 109 25.73 -49.18 8.96
N ILE A 110 26.59 -48.74 8.02
CA ILE A 110 27.84 -49.43 7.68
C ILE A 110 28.77 -49.45 8.89
N ALA A 111 28.98 -48.30 9.55
CA ALA A 111 29.85 -48.22 10.73
C ALA A 111 29.36 -49.12 11.87
N ALA A 112 28.04 -49.15 12.13
CA ALA A 112 27.42 -50.02 13.12
C ALA A 112 27.57 -51.51 12.77
N ALA A 113 27.38 -51.88 11.50
CA ALA A 113 27.58 -53.25 11.04
C ALA A 113 29.05 -53.69 11.22
N VAL A 114 30.01 -52.86 10.81
CA VAL A 114 31.45 -53.12 10.98
C VAL A 114 31.81 -53.25 12.46
N ALA A 115 31.37 -52.32 13.31
CA ALA A 115 31.61 -52.38 14.74
C ALA A 115 31.02 -53.64 15.39
N CYS A 116 29.81 -54.04 14.98
CA CYS A 116 29.20 -55.29 15.44
C CYS A 116 30.06 -56.51 15.09
N TRP A 117 30.54 -56.60 13.83
CA TRP A 117 31.39 -57.70 13.40
C TRP A 117 32.73 -57.75 14.15
N LEU A 118 33.34 -56.59 14.44
CA LEU A 118 34.54 -56.53 15.26
C LEU A 118 34.30 -57.01 16.70
N LEU A 119 33.16 -56.67 17.30
CA LEU A 119 32.76 -57.10 18.64
C LEU A 119 32.30 -58.57 18.69
N ASN A 120 31.85 -59.14 17.57
CA ASN A 120 31.44 -60.53 17.51
C ASN A 120 32.62 -61.51 17.67
N ILE A 121 33.85 -61.07 17.36
CA ILE A 121 35.08 -61.85 17.51
C ILE A 121 35.33 -62.21 18.99
N PRO A 122 35.48 -61.24 19.93
CA PRO A 122 35.65 -61.56 21.35
C PRO A 122 34.37 -62.15 21.99
N ALA A 123 33.19 -61.92 21.40
CA ALA A 123 31.93 -62.51 21.86
C ALA A 123 31.71 -63.96 21.38
N PHE A 124 32.70 -64.60 20.75
CA PHE A 124 32.63 -65.99 20.25
C PHE A 124 31.38 -66.27 19.40
N GLY A 125 30.96 -65.30 18.58
CA GLY A 125 29.82 -65.48 17.69
C GLY A 125 28.44 -65.21 18.31
N ALA A 126 28.35 -64.84 19.59
CA ALA A 126 27.07 -64.59 20.27
C ALA A 126 26.25 -63.44 19.63
N LEU A 127 26.90 -62.52 18.91
CA LEU A 127 26.26 -61.37 18.26
C LEU A 127 25.93 -61.60 16.78
N THR A 128 26.22 -62.80 16.22
CA THR A 128 26.12 -63.06 14.78
C THR A 128 24.73 -62.72 14.19
N ALA A 129 23.65 -63.07 14.90
CA ALA A 129 22.30 -62.76 14.44
C ALA A 129 22.02 -61.25 14.33
N LEU A 130 22.49 -60.47 15.32
CA LEU A 130 22.37 -59.01 15.32
C LEU A 130 23.24 -58.39 14.22
N CYS A 131 24.49 -58.84 14.05
CA CYS A 131 25.38 -58.30 13.03
C CYS A 131 24.84 -58.57 11.62
N ASN A 132 24.25 -59.76 11.38
CA ASN A 132 23.56 -60.05 10.12
C ASN A 132 22.38 -59.09 9.87
N GLN A 133 21.56 -58.79 10.88
CA GLN A 133 20.45 -57.83 10.75
C GLN A 133 20.96 -56.41 10.44
N LEU A 134 22.04 -55.96 11.09
CA LEU A 134 22.65 -54.66 10.82
C LEU A 134 23.26 -54.59 9.41
N THR A 135 23.91 -55.66 8.96
CA THR A 135 24.42 -55.76 7.58
C THR A 135 23.28 -55.72 6.56
N GLU A 136 22.19 -56.47 6.79
CA GLU A 136 21.01 -56.43 5.92
C GLU A 136 20.38 -55.04 5.89
N PHE A 137 20.28 -54.37 7.04
CA PHE A 137 19.78 -52.99 7.14
C PHE A 137 20.64 -52.00 6.33
N ALA A 138 21.97 -52.10 6.43
CA ALA A 138 22.90 -51.28 5.65
C ALA A 138 22.77 -51.53 4.14
N ILE A 139 22.69 -52.79 3.71
CA ILE A 139 22.50 -53.17 2.31
C ILE A 139 21.16 -52.61 1.79
N LYS A 140 20.07 -52.78 2.53
CA LYS A 140 18.74 -52.26 2.15
C LYS A 140 18.74 -50.74 2.05
N THR A 141 19.39 -50.05 2.99
CA THR A 141 19.55 -48.59 2.94
C THR A 141 20.31 -48.16 1.68
N GLY A 142 21.40 -48.86 1.33
CA GLY A 142 22.17 -48.59 0.12
C GLY A 142 21.38 -48.84 -1.18
N ILE A 143 20.53 -49.88 -1.22
CA ILE A 143 19.66 -50.16 -2.36
C ILE A 143 18.62 -49.05 -2.54
N ILE A 144 17.95 -48.63 -1.46
CA ILE A 144 16.97 -47.53 -1.51
C ILE A 144 17.67 -46.24 -1.97
N MET A 145 18.79 -45.88 -1.35
CA MET A 145 19.56 -44.70 -1.74
C MET A 145 20.01 -44.76 -3.21
N GLY A 146 20.43 -45.93 -3.70
CA GLY A 146 20.84 -46.11 -5.09
C GLY A 146 19.71 -45.91 -6.10
N LYS A 147 18.47 -46.24 -5.73
CA LYS A 147 17.29 -45.95 -6.56
C LYS A 147 16.96 -44.45 -6.54
N GLU A 148 16.94 -43.86 -5.35
CA GLU A 148 16.68 -42.43 -5.13
C GLU A 148 17.77 -41.54 -5.77
N ALA A 149 19.00 -42.05 -5.97
CA ALA A 149 20.09 -41.30 -6.61
C ALA A 149 19.73 -40.79 -8.02
N LYS A 150 18.95 -41.59 -8.76
CA LYS A 150 18.48 -41.19 -10.10
C LYS A 150 17.48 -40.03 -9.98
N ASP A 151 16.57 -40.11 -9.01
CA ASP A 151 15.56 -39.09 -8.76
C ASP A 151 16.20 -37.81 -8.24
N LEU A 152 17.26 -37.89 -7.44
CA LEU A 152 18.09 -36.74 -7.09
C LEU A 152 18.75 -36.11 -8.31
N GLY A 153 19.27 -36.90 -9.24
CA GLY A 153 19.87 -36.39 -10.47
C GLY A 153 18.87 -35.55 -11.28
N ILE A 154 17.66 -36.10 -11.49
CA ILE A 154 16.55 -35.41 -12.17
C ILE A 154 16.10 -34.19 -11.37
N PHE A 155 15.99 -34.32 -10.05
CA PHE A 155 15.64 -33.21 -9.17
C PHE A 155 16.66 -32.08 -9.30
N ALA A 156 17.96 -32.38 -9.23
CA ALA A 156 19.01 -31.37 -9.27
C ALA A 156 19.03 -30.65 -10.62
N SER A 157 18.99 -31.39 -11.74
CA SER A 157 19.10 -30.81 -13.09
C SER A 157 17.80 -30.18 -13.59
N ASP A 158 16.69 -30.91 -13.55
CA ASP A 158 15.48 -30.57 -14.30
C ASP A 158 14.49 -29.80 -13.43
N LEU A 159 14.35 -30.20 -12.16
CA LEU A 159 13.37 -29.59 -11.26
C LEU A 159 13.96 -28.38 -10.52
N ASN A 160 15.07 -28.54 -9.81
CA ASN A 160 15.63 -27.54 -8.92
C ASN A 160 16.30 -26.40 -9.69
N SER A 161 17.24 -26.72 -10.60
CA SER A 161 17.87 -25.70 -11.44
C SER A 161 17.04 -25.28 -12.67
N GLY A 162 15.98 -26.04 -13.00
CA GLY A 162 15.03 -25.72 -14.06
C GLY A 162 13.73 -25.17 -13.51
N TYR A 163 12.71 -26.02 -13.40
CA TYR A 163 11.32 -25.64 -13.10
C TYR A 163 11.17 -24.71 -11.87
N PHE A 164 11.71 -25.09 -10.71
CA PHE A 164 11.59 -24.29 -9.48
C PHE A 164 12.37 -22.99 -9.54
N LYS A 165 13.53 -22.97 -10.22
CA LYS A 165 14.29 -21.75 -10.44
C LYS A 165 13.53 -20.79 -11.35
N ASP A 166 12.92 -21.30 -12.42
CA ASP A 166 12.07 -20.51 -13.32
C ASP A 166 10.85 -19.93 -12.57
N ASP A 167 10.23 -20.71 -11.69
CA ASP A 167 9.16 -20.24 -10.81
C ASP A 167 9.64 -19.12 -9.88
N MET A 168 10.82 -19.25 -9.25
CA MET A 168 11.39 -18.18 -8.42
C MET A 168 11.63 -16.90 -9.22
N VAL A 169 12.18 -17.03 -10.43
CA VAL A 169 12.39 -15.90 -11.35
C VAL A 169 11.06 -15.24 -11.72
N ALA A 170 10.01 -16.03 -11.99
CA ALA A 170 8.69 -15.52 -12.31
C ALA A 170 8.06 -14.76 -11.12
N LEU A 171 8.16 -15.33 -9.91
CA LEU A 171 7.68 -14.71 -8.67
C LEU A 171 8.44 -13.41 -8.37
N ASP A 172 9.76 -13.39 -8.56
CA ASP A 172 10.58 -12.19 -8.38
C ASP A 172 10.22 -11.08 -9.36
N LYS A 173 10.08 -11.43 -10.65
CA LYS A 173 9.63 -10.48 -11.68
C LYS A 173 8.23 -9.95 -11.39
N TYR A 174 7.33 -10.79 -10.89
CA TYR A 174 6.00 -10.36 -10.46
C TYR A 174 6.07 -9.36 -9.31
N GLN A 175 6.88 -9.62 -8.27
CA GLN A 175 7.05 -8.68 -7.15
C GLN A 175 7.66 -7.35 -7.62
N ALA A 176 8.73 -7.40 -8.43
CA ALA A 176 9.35 -6.20 -9.00
C ALA A 176 8.37 -5.39 -9.88
N TYR A 177 7.54 -6.08 -10.68
CA TYR A 177 6.48 -5.46 -11.46
C TYR A 177 5.44 -4.79 -10.55
N MET A 178 4.95 -5.48 -9.52
CA MET A 178 3.98 -4.91 -8.59
C MET A 178 4.56 -3.68 -7.87
N ILE A 179 5.81 -3.72 -7.42
CA ILE A 179 6.47 -2.60 -6.74
C ILE A 179 6.59 -1.37 -7.65
N SER A 180 6.94 -1.58 -8.92
CA SER A 180 7.10 -0.49 -9.90
C SER A 180 5.76 0.07 -10.41
N LEU A 181 4.74 -0.78 -10.61
CA LEU A 181 3.44 -0.36 -11.11
C LEU A 181 2.55 0.27 -10.03
N THR A 182 2.61 -0.25 -8.80
CA THR A 182 1.63 0.10 -7.76
C THR A 182 1.51 1.60 -7.50
N PRO A 183 2.60 2.39 -7.35
CA PRO A 183 2.49 3.83 -7.15
C PRO A 183 1.71 4.53 -8.28
N TRP A 184 1.95 4.13 -9.53
CA TRP A 184 1.24 4.67 -10.69
C TRP A 184 -0.23 4.28 -10.69
N TRP A 185 -0.51 3.01 -10.36
CA TRP A 185 -1.88 2.51 -10.29
C TRP A 185 -2.66 3.18 -9.16
N SER A 186 -2.09 3.27 -7.95
CA SER A 186 -2.73 3.87 -6.78
C SER A 186 -3.01 5.36 -7.02
N TRP A 187 -2.04 6.09 -7.57
CA TRP A 187 -2.19 7.49 -7.95
C TRP A 187 -3.29 7.70 -9.01
N SER A 188 -3.38 6.82 -10.02
CA SER A 188 -4.43 6.92 -11.04
C SER A 188 -5.84 6.65 -10.48
N GLU A 189 -5.98 5.69 -9.57
CA GLU A 189 -7.26 5.40 -8.92
C GLU A 189 -7.68 6.56 -8.01
N GLN A 190 -6.73 7.14 -7.27
CA GLN A 190 -6.91 8.34 -6.46
C GLN A 190 -7.47 9.50 -7.29
N PHE A 191 -6.86 9.77 -8.44
CA PHE A 191 -7.32 10.78 -9.38
C PHE A 191 -8.76 10.54 -9.86
N LEU A 192 -9.04 9.32 -10.34
CA LEU A 192 -10.36 8.96 -10.86
C LEU A 192 -11.44 9.04 -9.78
N ARG A 193 -11.15 8.56 -8.56
CA ARG A 193 -12.08 8.58 -7.42
C ARG A 193 -12.34 9.98 -6.94
N GLY A 194 -11.32 10.84 -6.87
CA GLY A 194 -11.48 12.24 -6.52
C GLY A 194 -12.43 12.97 -7.47
N ASN A 195 -12.21 12.82 -8.78
CA ASN A 195 -13.04 13.48 -9.78
C ASN A 195 -14.49 12.96 -9.80
N ARG A 196 -14.68 11.64 -9.67
CA ARG A 196 -16.03 11.03 -9.61
C ARG A 196 -16.82 11.47 -8.38
N ASN A 197 -16.15 11.88 -7.31
CA ASN A 197 -16.77 12.39 -6.09
C ASN A 197 -16.91 13.93 -6.08
N GLY A 198 -16.70 14.59 -7.21
CA GLY A 198 -17.07 16.00 -7.40
C GLY A 198 -15.94 17.01 -7.18
N ALA A 199 -14.69 16.55 -7.01
CA ALA A 199 -13.54 17.42 -7.23
C ALA A 199 -13.39 17.69 -8.74
N THR A 200 -12.94 18.88 -9.09
CA THR A 200 -12.53 19.22 -10.46
C THR A 200 -11.17 18.61 -10.78
N VAL A 201 -10.25 18.64 -9.81
CA VAL A 201 -8.95 17.96 -9.88
C VAL A 201 -8.56 17.43 -8.51
N THR A 202 -7.76 16.38 -8.54
CA THR A 202 -7.07 15.88 -7.35
C THR A 202 -5.63 15.51 -7.71
N ALA A 203 -4.73 15.63 -6.73
CA ALA A 203 -3.39 15.08 -6.81
C ALA A 203 -2.94 14.66 -5.42
N SER A 204 -2.05 13.67 -5.35
CA SER A 204 -1.47 13.20 -4.10
C SER A 204 0.01 13.52 -3.98
N PHE A 205 0.46 13.52 -2.74
CA PHE A 205 1.84 13.53 -2.30
C PHE A 205 2.10 12.27 -1.43
N PRO A 206 3.23 11.58 -1.59
CA PRO A 206 4.19 11.76 -2.69
C PRO A 206 3.56 11.37 -4.03
N ALA A 207 4.11 11.91 -5.12
CA ALA A 207 3.72 11.52 -6.46
C ALA A 207 4.65 10.40 -6.97
N PRO A 208 4.18 9.51 -7.86
CA PRO A 208 5.05 8.52 -8.49
C PRO A 208 6.19 9.18 -9.26
N ALA A 209 7.36 8.52 -9.31
CA ALA A 209 8.53 9.02 -10.00
C ALA A 209 8.28 9.17 -11.53
N LEU A 210 8.11 10.41 -12.01
CA LEU A 210 7.99 10.75 -13.42
C LEU A 210 9.37 10.76 -14.11
N LEU A 211 9.72 9.68 -14.83
CA LEU A 211 10.88 9.62 -15.75
C LEU A 211 12.27 9.86 -15.08
N PRO A 212 13.41 9.54 -15.74
CA PRO A 212 14.74 9.59 -15.11
C PRO A 212 15.25 11.00 -14.72
N SER A 213 14.52 12.06 -15.10
CA SER A 213 14.90 13.45 -14.86
C SER A 213 13.78 14.15 -14.09
N SER A 214 13.73 13.82 -12.81
CA SER A 214 12.73 14.32 -11.89
C SER A 214 12.60 15.84 -11.95
N ILE A 215 11.39 16.34 -12.10
CA ILE A 215 11.05 17.73 -11.76
C ILE A 215 11.33 17.98 -10.26
N SER A 216 11.55 16.92 -9.45
CA SER A 216 11.85 16.87 -8.00
C SER A 216 13.13 17.57 -7.52
N GLY A 217 13.92 18.16 -8.43
CA GLY A 217 15.13 18.93 -8.12
C GLY A 217 14.94 20.46 -8.12
N THR A 218 13.71 20.96 -8.26
CA THR A 218 13.47 22.41 -8.18
C THR A 218 13.40 22.88 -6.73
N ALA A 219 13.96 24.06 -6.44
CA ALA A 219 14.10 24.57 -5.09
C ALA A 219 12.76 24.60 -4.32
N GLY A 220 12.68 23.85 -3.21
CA GLY A 220 11.53 23.80 -2.31
C GLY A 220 10.54 22.66 -2.53
N GLN A 221 10.93 21.61 -3.26
CA GLN A 221 10.26 20.31 -3.30
C GLN A 221 10.76 19.38 -2.20
N SER A 222 10.02 18.29 -1.92
CA SER A 222 10.41 17.38 -0.83
C SER A 222 11.50 16.38 -1.21
N GLY A 223 11.73 16.17 -2.52
CA GLY A 223 12.59 15.10 -3.04
C GLY A 223 12.04 13.68 -2.80
N ARG A 224 10.77 13.55 -2.40
CA ARG A 224 10.11 12.25 -2.18
C ARG A 224 9.36 11.80 -3.42
N THR A 225 9.40 10.51 -3.65
CA THR A 225 8.63 9.83 -4.69
C THR A 225 7.85 8.70 -4.06
N ASP A 226 6.64 8.47 -4.55
CA ASP A 226 5.78 7.40 -4.07
C ASP A 226 6.40 6.04 -4.40
N MET A 227 6.57 5.21 -3.37
CA MET A 227 7.12 3.87 -3.48
C MET A 227 6.59 3.01 -2.33
N LEU A 228 6.35 1.73 -2.59
CA LEU A 228 6.02 0.79 -1.52
C LEU A 228 7.18 0.71 -0.50
N PRO A 229 6.90 0.54 0.80
CA PRO A 229 7.89 0.56 1.88
C PRO A 229 8.67 -0.76 1.98
N VAL A 230 9.16 -1.26 0.85
CA VAL A 230 9.72 -2.59 0.70
C VAL A 230 11.11 -2.53 0.06
N GLU A 231 11.94 -3.51 0.37
CA GLU A 231 13.24 -3.68 -0.25
C GLU A 231 13.56 -5.17 -0.42
N LYS A 232 14.34 -5.50 -1.45
CA LYS A 232 14.80 -6.87 -1.67
C LYS A 232 15.96 -7.15 -0.73
N ASN A 233 15.85 -8.18 0.12
CA ASN A 233 16.90 -8.53 1.08
C ASN A 233 17.73 -9.71 0.58
N VAL A 234 18.73 -9.41 -0.25
CA VAL A 234 19.70 -10.41 -0.74
C VAL A 234 20.65 -10.81 0.40
N GLY A 235 20.86 -12.11 0.59
CA GLY A 235 21.63 -12.66 1.71
C GLY A 235 20.75 -12.93 2.93
N ARG A 236 20.61 -11.96 3.85
CA ARG A 236 19.88 -12.17 5.12
C ARG A 236 18.40 -12.57 4.95
N GLY A 237 17.81 -12.29 3.80
CA GLY A 237 16.46 -12.76 3.48
C GLY A 237 16.35 -14.28 3.45
N TYR A 238 17.39 -15.00 3.02
CA TYR A 238 17.42 -16.46 3.01
C TYR A 238 17.48 -17.03 4.43
N ASP A 239 18.26 -16.44 5.33
CA ASP A 239 18.28 -16.82 6.76
C ASP A 239 16.87 -16.74 7.38
N ASN A 240 16.18 -15.63 7.13
CA ASN A 240 14.80 -15.44 7.60
C ASN A 240 13.84 -16.45 6.98
N MET A 241 13.95 -16.69 5.67
CA MET A 241 13.12 -17.66 4.97
C MET A 241 13.34 -19.08 5.50
N CYS A 242 14.60 -19.51 5.67
CA CYS A 242 14.96 -20.82 6.21
C CYS A 242 14.49 -21.00 7.66
N ARG A 243 14.67 -19.99 8.52
CA ARG A 243 14.13 -20.02 9.90
C ARG A 243 12.61 -20.17 9.92
N ARG A 244 11.90 -19.50 9.00
CA ARG A 244 10.44 -19.62 8.90
C ARG A 244 9.99 -20.99 8.42
N VAL A 245 10.69 -21.59 7.45
CA VAL A 245 10.46 -23.00 7.05
C VAL A 245 10.56 -23.94 8.26
N PHE A 246 11.47 -23.66 9.19
CA PHE A 246 11.63 -24.46 10.40
C PHE A 246 10.57 -24.19 11.48
N THR A 247 10.09 -22.96 11.61
CA THR A 247 9.29 -22.51 12.77
C THR A 247 7.77 -22.39 12.51
N ASP A 248 7.34 -22.09 11.28
CA ASP A 248 5.94 -21.79 10.96
C ASP A 248 5.09 -23.06 10.67
N TYR A 249 5.38 -24.20 11.32
CA TYR A 249 4.80 -25.53 11.04
C TYR A 249 5.06 -26.10 9.64
N ASP A 250 5.69 -25.36 8.73
CA ASP A 250 6.05 -25.81 7.38
C ASP A 250 6.84 -27.13 7.41
N ILE A 251 7.80 -27.28 8.33
CA ILE A 251 8.56 -28.54 8.49
C ILE A 251 7.69 -29.74 8.83
N VAL A 252 6.62 -29.56 9.61
CA VAL A 252 5.68 -30.63 9.94
C VAL A 252 4.86 -31.01 8.71
N ILE A 253 4.47 -30.02 7.91
CA ILE A 253 3.75 -30.23 6.65
C ILE A 253 4.66 -30.98 5.65
N HIS A 254 5.93 -30.59 5.52
CA HIS A 254 6.89 -31.28 4.66
C HIS A 254 7.18 -32.71 5.14
N LEU A 255 7.32 -32.92 6.44
CA LEU A 255 7.47 -34.24 7.04
C LEU A 255 6.24 -35.14 6.76
N ALA A 256 5.04 -34.59 6.92
CA ALA A 256 3.80 -35.28 6.65
C ALA A 256 3.62 -35.60 5.17
N ASP A 257 3.92 -34.64 4.28
CA ASP A 257 3.87 -34.83 2.83
C ASP A 257 4.82 -35.93 2.38
N PHE A 258 6.06 -35.91 2.87
CA PHE A 258 7.01 -36.99 2.61
C PHE A 258 6.51 -38.33 3.13
N GLY A 259 6.01 -38.41 4.37
CA GLY A 259 5.47 -39.64 4.94
C GLY A 259 4.29 -40.21 4.14
N ILE A 260 3.42 -39.34 3.62
CA ILE A 260 2.27 -39.73 2.78
C ILE A 260 2.74 -40.20 1.39
N LYS A 261 3.65 -39.46 0.75
CA LYS A 261 4.10 -39.71 -0.63
C LYS A 261 5.12 -40.85 -0.75
N SER A 262 5.98 -41.04 0.24
CA SER A 262 6.93 -42.17 0.31
C SER A 262 6.23 -43.49 0.68
N GLY A 263 5.04 -43.39 1.27
CA GLY A 263 4.22 -44.50 1.75
C GLY A 263 3.67 -45.51 0.71
N PRO A 264 3.47 -45.24 -0.59
CA PRO A 264 2.80 -46.23 -1.45
C PRO A 264 3.70 -47.34 -2.03
N ASN A 265 4.98 -47.09 -2.36
CA ASN A 265 5.72 -48.02 -3.24
C ASN A 265 7.05 -48.56 -2.68
N GLU A 266 7.90 -47.71 -2.08
CA GLU A 266 9.25 -48.12 -1.64
C GLU A 266 9.32 -48.37 -0.12
N CYS A 267 8.66 -47.55 0.70
CA CYS A 267 8.71 -47.68 2.17
C CYS A 267 7.76 -48.75 2.74
N LYS A 268 6.92 -49.40 1.93
CA LYS A 268 5.97 -50.45 2.39
C LYS A 268 6.26 -51.85 1.86
N SER A 269 7.14 -52.00 0.87
CA SER A 269 7.43 -53.32 0.28
C SER A 269 8.67 -53.94 0.95
N GLY A 270 8.54 -55.15 1.50
CA GLY A 270 9.72 -55.97 1.87
C GLY A 270 10.14 -56.03 3.35
N GLY A 271 9.19 -56.15 4.28
CA GLY A 271 9.47 -56.37 5.72
C GLY A 271 9.43 -55.09 6.55
N TRP A 272 9.96 -55.15 7.77
CA TRP A 272 9.91 -54.04 8.72
C TRP A 272 11.00 -52.98 8.48
N GLN A 273 12.09 -53.33 7.77
CA GLN A 273 13.25 -52.46 7.59
C GLN A 273 12.94 -51.20 6.75
N PRO A 274 12.28 -51.27 5.58
CA PRO A 274 12.02 -50.09 4.75
C PRO A 274 11.20 -49.00 5.46
N PRO A 275 10.10 -49.31 6.19
CA PRO A 275 9.41 -48.31 7.00
C PRO A 275 10.33 -47.61 8.03
N VAL A 276 11.21 -48.38 8.68
CA VAL A 276 12.15 -47.85 9.68
C VAL A 276 13.22 -46.98 9.03
N ILE A 277 13.76 -47.38 7.88
CA ILE A 277 14.73 -46.58 7.11
C ILE A 277 14.10 -45.23 6.75
N CYS A 278 12.90 -45.23 6.16
CA CYS A 278 12.23 -43.99 5.77
C CYS A 278 11.92 -43.08 6.97
N ALA A 279 11.50 -43.66 8.10
CA ALA A 279 11.24 -42.90 9.33
C ALA A 279 12.53 -42.27 9.89
N LEU A 280 13.62 -43.04 9.97
CA LEU A 280 14.92 -42.55 10.45
C LEU A 280 15.49 -41.46 9.54
N THR A 281 15.46 -41.66 8.22
CA THR A 281 15.89 -40.65 7.25
C THR A 281 15.09 -39.35 7.41
N SER A 282 13.76 -39.45 7.56
CA SER A 282 12.90 -38.27 7.74
C SER A 282 13.25 -37.49 9.01
N LEU A 283 13.48 -38.21 10.12
CA LEU A 283 13.89 -37.60 11.39
C LEU A 283 15.28 -36.97 11.30
N MET A 284 16.21 -37.61 10.59
CA MET A 284 17.56 -37.09 10.35
C MET A 284 17.57 -35.91 9.39
N ALA A 285 16.61 -35.81 8.46
CA ALA A 285 16.51 -34.70 7.51
C ALA A 285 16.15 -33.38 8.20
N VAL A 286 15.33 -33.41 9.25
CA VAL A 286 14.89 -32.21 10.00
C VAL A 286 16.05 -31.29 10.40
N PRO A 287 17.09 -31.75 11.12
CA PRO A 287 18.23 -30.89 11.46
C PRO A 287 19.11 -30.54 10.25
N LEU A 288 19.09 -31.35 9.18
CA LEU A 288 19.87 -31.13 7.96
C LEU A 288 19.26 -30.10 7.01
N VAL A 289 17.98 -29.69 7.22
CA VAL A 289 17.33 -28.63 6.44
C VAL A 289 18.12 -27.33 6.47
N LEU A 290 18.73 -26.98 7.62
CA LEU A 290 19.50 -25.74 7.73
C LEU A 290 20.71 -25.72 6.79
N ALA A 291 21.44 -26.84 6.71
CA ALA A 291 22.55 -26.98 5.76
C ALA A 291 22.04 -27.01 4.30
N ALA A 292 20.87 -27.60 4.06
CA ALA A 292 20.27 -27.62 2.74
C ALA A 292 19.81 -26.24 2.26
N CYS A 293 19.36 -25.36 3.17
CA CYS A 293 18.99 -23.99 2.84
C CYS A 293 20.18 -23.22 2.25
N GLU A 294 21.37 -23.37 2.81
CA GLU A 294 22.59 -22.70 2.31
C GLU A 294 22.89 -23.15 0.86
N LEU A 295 22.74 -24.44 0.55
CA LEU A 295 22.92 -24.96 -0.81
C LEU A 295 21.84 -24.45 -1.79
N GLN A 296 20.63 -24.18 -1.29
CA GLN A 296 19.54 -23.66 -2.12
C GLN A 296 19.68 -22.17 -2.42
N GLU A 297 20.28 -21.38 -1.51
CA GLU A 297 20.62 -19.99 -1.77
C GLU A 297 21.52 -19.87 -3.01
N ASP A 298 22.57 -20.69 -3.11
CA ASP A 298 23.45 -20.74 -4.29
C ASP A 298 22.69 -21.12 -5.58
N THR A 299 21.67 -21.97 -5.47
CA THR A 299 20.90 -22.43 -6.63
C THR A 299 19.97 -21.34 -7.16
N PHE A 300 19.23 -20.69 -6.27
CA PHE A 300 18.22 -19.69 -6.63
C PHE A 300 18.77 -18.27 -6.79
N GLY A 301 19.96 -17.99 -6.28
CA GLY A 301 20.63 -16.70 -6.45
C GLY A 301 19.83 -15.53 -5.87
N ASP A 302 19.87 -14.38 -6.52
CA ASP A 302 19.15 -13.20 -6.05
C ASP A 302 17.62 -13.36 -6.23
N GLU A 303 17.17 -14.16 -7.19
CA GLU A 303 15.75 -14.28 -7.55
C GLU A 303 14.91 -14.97 -6.47
N GLY A 304 15.49 -15.92 -5.73
CA GLY A 304 14.82 -16.55 -4.59
C GLY A 304 14.75 -15.67 -3.34
N ALA A 305 15.50 -14.56 -3.28
CA ALA A 305 15.48 -13.68 -2.12
C ALA A 305 14.09 -13.04 -1.92
N PRO A 306 13.58 -12.99 -0.68
CA PRO A 306 12.29 -12.37 -0.39
C PRO A 306 12.40 -10.83 -0.41
N TYR A 307 11.25 -10.17 -0.58
CA TYR A 307 11.11 -8.76 -0.28
C TYR A 307 10.77 -8.60 1.20
N GLU A 308 11.42 -7.66 1.88
CA GLU A 308 11.15 -7.35 3.28
C GLU A 308 10.73 -5.89 3.44
N MET A 309 10.22 -5.56 4.63
CA MET A 309 9.92 -4.18 4.98
C MET A 309 11.21 -3.39 5.08
N ARG A 310 11.25 -2.23 4.43
CA ARG A 310 12.38 -1.31 4.57
C ARG A 310 12.52 -0.89 6.03
N THR A 311 13.75 -0.80 6.51
CA THR A 311 14.05 -0.24 7.82
C THR A 311 14.06 1.29 7.78
N TYR A 312 13.44 1.92 8.77
CA TYR A 312 13.33 3.39 8.85
C TYR A 312 13.99 3.91 10.11
N ALA A 313 14.61 5.09 10.01
CA ALA A 313 15.33 5.69 11.13
C ALA A 313 14.39 6.05 12.30
N ASN A 314 13.12 6.36 12.00
CA ASN A 314 12.11 6.67 12.99
C ASN A 314 10.68 6.36 12.48
N ALA A 315 9.73 6.32 13.42
CA ALA A 315 8.32 6.04 13.12
C ALA A 315 7.66 7.10 12.22
N ALA A 316 8.11 8.36 12.29
CA ALA A 316 7.57 9.44 11.45
C ALA A 316 7.94 9.24 9.98
N GLN A 317 9.15 8.73 9.71
CA GLN A 317 9.58 8.38 8.36
C GLN A 317 8.79 7.19 7.83
N PHE A 318 8.59 6.12 8.62
CA PHE A 318 7.72 5.02 8.24
C PHE A 318 6.30 5.53 7.91
N GLN A 319 5.71 6.31 8.81
CA GLN A 319 4.37 6.88 8.63
C GLN A 319 4.27 7.79 7.41
N LEU A 320 5.32 8.54 7.07
CA LEU A 320 5.33 9.36 5.87
C LEU A 320 5.29 8.48 4.62
N GLU A 321 6.13 7.45 4.57
CA GLU A 321 6.33 6.55 3.43
C GLU A 321 5.17 5.57 3.23
N THR A 322 4.41 5.26 4.28
CA THR A 322 3.20 4.44 4.19
C THR A 322 1.93 5.26 4.01
N SER A 323 2.03 6.59 3.88
CA SER A 323 0.88 7.48 3.80
C SER A 323 0.85 8.28 2.51
N ASN A 324 -0.35 8.66 2.12
CA ASN A 324 -0.57 9.61 1.05
C ASN A 324 -1.32 10.83 1.55
N LEU A 325 -0.99 12.00 1.02
CA LEU A 325 -1.69 13.25 1.25
C LEU A 325 -2.35 13.71 -0.05
N VAL A 326 -3.66 13.76 -0.07
CA VAL A 326 -4.44 14.18 -1.22
C VAL A 326 -4.88 15.63 -1.09
N PHE A 327 -4.61 16.39 -2.14
CA PHE A 327 -5.20 17.70 -2.39
C PHE A 327 -6.35 17.52 -3.39
N ALA A 328 -7.53 17.97 -3.01
CA ALA A 328 -8.69 18.03 -3.89
C ALA A 328 -9.11 19.48 -4.09
N TYR A 329 -9.47 19.82 -5.32
CA TYR A 329 -9.92 21.16 -5.68
C TYR A 329 -11.18 21.08 -6.55
N LYS A 330 -12.16 21.94 -6.25
CA LYS A 330 -13.36 22.15 -7.06
C LYS A 330 -13.43 23.60 -7.47
N ALA A 331 -13.40 23.84 -8.78
CA ALA A 331 -13.64 25.15 -9.35
C ALA A 331 -15.09 25.60 -9.04
N SER A 332 -15.24 26.87 -8.70
CA SER A 332 -16.56 27.50 -8.55
C SER A 332 -16.52 28.79 -9.34
N ASP A 333 -17.15 28.79 -10.51
CA ASP A 333 -17.23 30.00 -11.32
C ASP A 333 -18.21 30.99 -10.68
N GLY A 334 -17.80 32.26 -10.58
CA GLY A 334 -18.73 33.33 -10.29
C GLY A 334 -19.00 33.64 -8.82
N ARG A 335 -18.44 32.89 -7.86
CA ARG A 335 -18.75 33.14 -6.44
C ARG A 335 -18.29 34.52 -5.94
N MET A 336 -17.06 34.89 -6.30
CA MET A 336 -16.48 36.18 -5.88
C MET A 336 -16.91 37.35 -6.78
N SER A 337 -17.56 37.07 -7.91
CA SER A 337 -18.07 38.08 -8.85
C SER A 337 -19.60 38.17 -8.82
N THR A 338 -20.30 37.20 -9.38
CA THR A 338 -21.75 37.14 -9.53
C THR A 338 -22.46 36.99 -8.18
N ASP A 339 -22.07 36.02 -7.35
CA ASP A 339 -22.77 35.77 -6.08
C ASP A 339 -22.56 36.91 -5.09
N ARG A 340 -21.34 37.46 -5.05
CA ARG A 340 -21.04 38.64 -4.22
C ARG A 340 -21.85 39.88 -4.63
N LYS A 341 -22.12 40.05 -5.93
CA LYS A 341 -22.87 41.20 -6.46
C LYS A 341 -24.39 41.01 -6.43
N LYS A 342 -24.87 39.78 -6.17
CA LYS A 342 -26.29 39.40 -6.21
C LYS A 342 -27.21 40.28 -5.35
N PHE A 343 -26.70 40.81 -4.24
CA PHE A 343 -27.49 41.67 -3.35
C PHE A 343 -27.24 43.18 -3.54
N GLY A 344 -26.28 43.61 -4.37
CA GLY A 344 -26.05 45.03 -4.68
C GLY A 344 -25.60 45.95 -3.51
N PHE A 345 -25.54 45.45 -2.27
CA PHE A 345 -25.17 46.25 -1.09
C PHE A 345 -23.66 46.46 -0.95
N VAL A 346 -22.83 45.51 -1.43
CA VAL A 346 -21.36 45.59 -1.32
C VAL A 346 -20.79 46.22 -2.59
N LYS A 347 -20.85 47.56 -2.71
CA LYS A 347 -20.34 48.30 -3.87
C LYS A 347 -18.81 48.44 -3.91
N LYS A 348 -18.11 48.20 -2.79
CA LYS A 348 -16.66 48.38 -2.72
C LYS A 348 -15.95 47.09 -3.15
N ASP A 349 -15.46 47.10 -4.39
CA ASP A 349 -14.46 46.14 -4.82
C ASP A 349 -13.18 46.41 -4.03
N TYR A 350 -12.76 45.44 -3.20
CA TYR A 350 -11.52 45.55 -2.46
C TYR A 350 -10.37 45.42 -3.46
N LYS A 351 -9.67 46.54 -3.73
CA LYS A 351 -8.38 46.51 -4.41
C LYS A 351 -7.36 45.91 -3.45
N SER A 352 -7.16 44.62 -3.54
CA SER A 352 -6.08 43.94 -2.83
C SER A 352 -4.74 44.27 -3.46
N MET A 353 -3.70 44.23 -2.61
CA MET A 353 -2.30 44.35 -3.03
C MET A 353 -1.88 43.26 -4.02
N ILE A 354 -2.58 42.12 -4.03
CA ILE A 354 -2.45 41.03 -5.01
C ILE A 354 -3.83 40.76 -5.63
N PRO A 355 -4.15 41.37 -6.80
CA PRO A 355 -5.45 41.27 -7.44
C PRO A 355 -5.91 39.83 -7.74
N LEU A 356 -4.96 38.91 -7.91
CA LEU A 356 -5.21 37.51 -8.24
C LEU A 356 -5.89 36.76 -7.08
N VAL A 357 -5.45 36.97 -5.83
CA VAL A 357 -5.90 36.19 -4.66
C VAL A 357 -7.38 36.44 -4.31
N HIS A 358 -7.92 37.62 -4.65
CA HIS A 358 -9.33 37.94 -4.38
C HIS A 358 -10.31 37.38 -5.41
N LYS A 359 -9.81 36.93 -6.58
CA LYS A 359 -10.63 36.26 -7.59
C LYS A 359 -10.83 34.77 -7.28
N ALA A 360 -10.05 34.22 -6.35
CA ALA A 360 -10.11 32.83 -5.91
C ALA A 360 -11.49 32.49 -5.32
N SER A 361 -12.26 31.67 -6.02
CA SER A 361 -13.63 31.28 -5.66
C SER A 361 -13.82 29.79 -5.42
N GLY A 362 -12.83 28.97 -5.77
CA GLY A 362 -12.91 27.52 -5.63
C GLY A 362 -12.80 27.03 -4.18
N TYR A 363 -13.19 25.78 -3.98
CA TYR A 363 -12.99 25.06 -2.73
C TYR A 363 -11.86 24.08 -2.88
N TRP A 364 -11.07 23.94 -1.83
CA TRP A 364 -10.07 22.90 -1.74
C TRP A 364 -10.22 22.12 -0.44
N ALA A 365 -9.80 20.87 -0.44
CA ALA A 365 -9.72 20.03 0.74
C ALA A 365 -8.41 19.24 0.73
N LEU A 366 -8.02 18.85 1.93
CA LEU A 366 -6.89 17.99 2.20
C LEU A 366 -7.43 16.74 2.89
N SER A 367 -6.96 15.58 2.47
CA SER A 367 -7.20 14.35 3.18
C SER A 367 -5.97 13.48 3.17
N ARG A 368 -5.83 12.63 4.19
CA ARG A 368 -4.68 11.74 4.34
C ARG A 368 -5.17 10.35 4.65
N SER A 369 -4.52 9.37 4.04
CA SER A 369 -4.71 7.97 4.41
C SER A 369 -3.37 7.27 4.45
N GLU A 370 -3.36 6.04 4.94
CA GLU A 370 -2.15 5.22 4.96
C GLU A 370 -2.50 3.75 4.80
N ILE A 371 -1.50 2.99 4.34
CA ILE A 371 -1.50 1.55 4.50
C ILE A 371 -1.13 1.21 5.94
N SER A 372 -1.85 0.24 6.51
CA SER A 372 -1.69 -0.18 7.89
C SER A 372 -1.73 -1.70 7.99
N PHE A 373 -0.82 -2.24 8.76
CA PHE A 373 -0.77 -3.67 9.05
C PHE A 373 -1.60 -3.96 10.31
N GLN A 374 -2.47 -4.97 10.24
CA GLN A 374 -3.44 -5.25 11.32
C GLN A 374 -2.90 -6.16 12.44
N GLU A 375 -1.81 -6.90 12.21
CA GLU A 375 -1.40 -8.01 13.09
C GLU A 375 0.01 -7.83 13.67
N GLY A 376 0.18 -6.89 14.61
CA GLY A 376 1.46 -6.69 15.29
C GLY A 376 2.46 -5.92 14.44
N ALA A 377 3.71 -6.39 14.36
CA ALA A 377 4.76 -5.69 13.63
C ALA A 377 4.58 -5.83 12.11
N PRO A 378 4.62 -4.74 11.33
CA PRO A 378 4.50 -4.77 9.87
C PRO A 378 5.49 -5.75 9.24
N ASN A 379 4.99 -6.64 8.38
CA ASN A 379 5.82 -7.60 7.66
C ASN A 379 5.19 -7.99 6.31
N LEU A 380 5.97 -8.69 5.49
CA LEU A 380 5.56 -9.23 4.18
C LEU A 380 5.44 -10.76 4.20
N TRP A 381 5.03 -11.33 5.34
CA TRP A 381 4.81 -12.77 5.49
C TRP A 381 3.34 -13.10 5.75
N TYR A 382 2.55 -12.11 6.16
CA TYR A 382 1.10 -12.24 6.33
C TYR A 382 0.36 -11.18 5.51
N PRO A 383 -0.71 -11.55 4.79
CA PRO A 383 -1.48 -10.64 3.95
C PRO A 383 -2.52 -9.85 4.78
N SER A 384 -2.05 -9.09 5.76
CA SER A 384 -2.90 -8.35 6.72
C SER A 384 -2.78 -6.82 6.57
N TRP A 385 -2.47 -6.34 5.36
CA TRP A 385 -2.42 -4.92 5.02
C TRP A 385 -3.79 -4.39 4.61
N THR A 386 -4.18 -3.24 5.15
CA THR A 386 -5.41 -2.52 4.81
C THR A 386 -5.16 -1.01 4.74
N ALA A 387 -6.00 -0.30 4.00
CA ALA A 387 -6.04 1.16 4.07
C ALA A 387 -6.72 1.62 5.37
N ARG A 388 -6.30 2.78 5.89
CA ARG A 388 -7.03 3.53 6.90
C ARG A 388 -6.95 5.03 6.68
N MET A 389 -8.02 5.77 7.00
CA MET A 389 -7.98 7.23 7.04
C MET A 389 -7.19 7.70 8.26
N ARG A 390 -6.52 8.85 8.14
CA ARG A 390 -5.77 9.45 9.25
C ARG A 390 -5.84 10.98 9.24
N PRO A 391 -5.59 11.64 10.39
CA PRO A 391 -5.43 13.08 10.42
C PRO A 391 -4.28 13.54 9.48
N VAL A 392 -4.47 14.71 8.87
CA VAL A 392 -3.47 15.32 7.95
C VAL A 392 -2.14 15.57 8.66
N ALA A 393 -2.19 16.01 9.92
CA ALA A 393 -1.01 16.25 10.74
C ALA A 393 -1.20 15.61 12.12
N LEU A 394 -0.19 14.85 12.55
CA LEU A 394 0.00 14.47 13.94
C LEU A 394 1.05 15.41 14.58
N PRO A 395 0.96 15.67 15.90
CA PRO A 395 1.93 16.53 16.59
C PRO A 395 3.37 16.07 16.36
N GLY A 396 4.23 16.99 15.89
CA GLY A 396 5.65 16.73 15.65
C GLY A 396 6.00 15.88 14.42
N GLU A 397 5.02 15.33 13.70
CA GLU A 397 5.28 14.43 12.57
C GLU A 397 6.01 15.12 11.42
N TRP A 398 5.53 16.30 11.00
CA TRP A 398 6.13 17.10 9.93
C TRP A 398 7.52 17.63 10.32
N ALA A 399 7.73 17.94 11.59
CA ALA A 399 9.05 18.32 12.10
C ALA A 399 10.05 17.16 12.04
N ASN A 400 9.60 15.95 12.40
CA ASN A 400 10.46 14.75 12.46
C ASN A 400 10.71 14.11 11.08
N SER A 401 9.82 14.31 10.11
CA SER A 401 9.94 13.74 8.78
C SER A 401 10.82 14.55 7.83
N GLY A 402 11.12 15.81 8.19
CA GLY A 402 11.90 16.76 7.36
C GLY A 402 11.12 17.30 6.16
N VAL A 403 9.85 16.96 6.01
CA VAL A 403 8.97 17.44 4.94
C VAL A 403 8.04 18.51 5.51
N THR A 404 7.72 19.54 4.73
CA THR A 404 6.71 20.55 5.09
C THR A 404 5.48 20.40 4.22
N LEU A 405 4.30 20.83 4.69
CA LEU A 405 3.09 20.81 3.87
C LEU A 405 3.26 21.63 2.58
N ARG A 406 4.02 22.72 2.63
CA ARG A 406 4.38 23.51 1.46
C ARG A 406 5.16 22.69 0.43
N ALA A 407 6.15 21.91 0.87
CA ALA A 407 6.92 21.03 -0.02
C ALA A 407 6.01 19.95 -0.63
N ALA A 408 5.16 19.30 0.19
CA ALA A 408 4.19 18.32 -0.28
C ALA A 408 3.20 18.90 -1.32
N TRP A 409 2.71 20.12 -1.08
CA TRP A 409 1.86 20.84 -2.03
C TRP A 409 2.59 21.14 -3.34
N ARG A 410 3.83 21.62 -3.28
CA ARG A 410 4.63 21.92 -4.47
C ARG A 410 4.94 20.69 -5.31
N ASP A 411 5.03 19.52 -4.69
CA ASP A 411 5.18 18.25 -5.39
C ASP A 411 3.88 17.84 -6.08
N ALA A 412 2.72 18.05 -5.45
CA ALA A 412 1.41 17.72 -6.02
C ALA A 412 0.91 18.75 -7.06
N MET A 413 1.33 20.01 -6.95
CA MET A 413 0.81 21.14 -7.73
C MET A 413 0.96 20.96 -9.26
N PRO A 414 2.12 20.54 -9.82
CA PRO A 414 2.26 20.32 -11.26
C PRO A 414 1.22 19.34 -11.80
N TYR A 415 0.95 18.27 -11.05
CA TYR A 415 -0.05 17.27 -11.41
C TYR A 415 -1.47 17.85 -11.37
N MET A 416 -1.78 18.72 -10.39
CA MET A 416 -3.08 19.41 -10.38
C MET A 416 -3.24 20.36 -11.57
N ILE A 417 -2.19 21.07 -11.98
CA ILE A 417 -2.24 21.96 -13.15
C ILE A 417 -2.48 21.15 -14.43
N VAL A 418 -1.71 20.08 -14.64
CA VAL A 418 -1.84 19.22 -15.81
C VAL A 418 -3.22 18.58 -15.87
N THR A 419 -3.70 18.05 -14.74
CA THR A 419 -5.04 17.45 -14.66
C THR A 419 -6.16 18.48 -14.84
N ALA A 420 -5.98 19.71 -14.37
CA ALA A 420 -6.94 20.80 -14.60
C ALA A 420 -7.01 21.16 -16.08
N ALA A 421 -5.85 21.24 -16.75
CA ALA A 421 -5.80 21.49 -18.18
C ALA A 421 -6.48 20.36 -18.98
N LEU A 422 -6.20 19.10 -18.65
CA LEU A 422 -6.84 17.93 -19.29
C LEU A 422 -8.36 17.92 -19.06
N THR A 423 -8.81 18.14 -17.83
CA THR A 423 -10.24 18.20 -17.50
C THR A 423 -10.92 19.38 -18.18
N GLY A 424 -10.24 20.51 -18.27
CA GLY A 424 -10.72 21.71 -18.97
C GLY A 424 -10.86 21.48 -20.48
N LEU A 425 -9.93 20.74 -21.09
CA LEU A 425 -10.03 20.33 -22.50
C LEU A 425 -11.23 19.40 -22.75
N ILE A 426 -11.50 18.47 -21.84
CA ILE A 426 -12.59 17.51 -21.98
C ILE A 426 -13.95 18.17 -21.75
N ASN A 427 -14.07 19.01 -20.71
CA ASN A 427 -15.36 19.55 -20.26
C ASN A 427 -15.62 20.99 -20.72
N GLY A 428 -14.67 21.65 -21.38
CA GLY A 428 -14.82 23.01 -21.93
C GLY A 428 -15.08 24.12 -20.92
N THR A 429 -14.90 23.86 -19.62
CA THR A 429 -15.51 24.66 -18.53
C THR A 429 -14.51 25.29 -17.58
N ILE A 430 -13.23 24.93 -17.61
CA ILE A 430 -12.26 25.47 -16.63
C ILE A 430 -11.52 26.67 -17.23
N SER A 431 -11.77 27.86 -16.68
CA SER A 431 -10.94 29.03 -16.93
C SER A 431 -9.58 28.85 -16.24
N LEU A 432 -8.52 28.64 -17.02
CA LEU A 432 -7.15 28.48 -16.51
C LEU A 432 -6.70 29.65 -15.63
N GLU A 433 -7.16 30.87 -15.91
CA GLU A 433 -6.87 32.06 -15.10
C GLU A 433 -7.45 31.95 -13.69
N SER A 434 -8.69 31.48 -13.56
CA SER A 434 -9.34 31.30 -12.26
C SER A 434 -8.68 30.18 -11.45
N ALA A 435 -8.38 29.05 -12.10
CA ALA A 435 -7.69 27.93 -11.47
C ALA A 435 -6.28 28.34 -10.99
N ALA A 436 -5.54 29.13 -11.77
CA ALA A 436 -4.23 29.64 -11.37
C ALA A 436 -4.30 30.55 -10.13
N ALA A 437 -5.33 31.40 -10.04
CA ALA A 437 -5.57 32.24 -8.87
C ALA A 437 -5.84 31.41 -7.60
N ASP A 438 -6.66 30.38 -7.72
CA ASP A 438 -6.99 29.45 -6.63
C ASP A 438 -5.77 28.61 -6.21
N ILE A 439 -4.98 28.09 -7.16
CA ILE A 439 -3.74 27.35 -6.89
C ILE A 439 -2.73 28.20 -6.12
N LEU A 440 -2.55 29.48 -6.52
CA LEU A 440 -1.66 30.40 -5.80
C LEU A 440 -2.15 30.68 -4.37
N ARG A 441 -3.47 30.75 -4.17
CA ARG A 441 -4.05 30.89 -2.82
C ARG A 441 -3.79 29.66 -1.95
N ILE A 442 -3.82 28.46 -2.53
CA ILE A 442 -3.46 27.23 -1.81
C ILE A 442 -1.97 27.24 -1.47
N GLU A 443 -1.07 27.67 -2.37
CA GLU A 443 0.37 27.84 -2.05
C GLU A 443 0.58 28.78 -0.86
N PHE A 444 -0.10 29.93 -0.80
CA PHE A 444 0.00 30.82 0.36
C PHE A 444 -0.54 30.17 1.64
N SER A 445 -1.64 29.41 1.53
CA SER A 445 -2.23 28.70 2.67
C SER A 445 -1.30 27.60 3.19
N ALA A 446 -0.71 26.82 2.29
CA ALA A 446 0.27 25.78 2.61
C ALA A 446 1.57 26.36 3.15
N ALA A 447 2.01 27.53 2.66
CA ALA A 447 3.18 28.23 3.19
C ALA A 447 2.96 28.83 4.59
N ALA A 448 1.72 29.23 4.90
CA ALA A 448 1.35 29.67 6.24
C ALA A 448 1.31 28.51 7.23
N MET A 449 1.07 27.28 6.76
CA MET A 449 1.07 26.04 7.55
C MET A 449 2.50 25.50 7.70
N ASN A 450 3.14 25.81 8.82
CA ASN A 450 4.48 25.36 9.18
C ASN A 450 4.44 24.41 10.38
N ASN A 451 5.60 23.85 10.73
CA ASN A 451 5.72 22.88 11.84
C ASN A 451 5.28 23.44 13.20
N ALA A 452 5.21 24.76 13.38
CA ALA A 452 4.82 25.39 14.64
C ALA A 452 3.30 25.62 14.76
N ASN A 453 2.55 25.59 13.65
CA ASN A 453 1.11 25.85 13.64
C ASN A 453 0.27 24.73 12.97
N MET A 454 0.92 23.71 12.42
CA MET A 454 0.31 22.45 12.04
C MET A 454 0.32 21.46 13.20
N ASP A 455 -0.27 21.83 14.33
CA ASP A 455 -0.67 20.86 15.35
C ASP A 455 -2.17 20.61 15.16
N GLY A 456 -2.57 19.34 15.05
CA GLY A 456 -3.99 18.97 15.05
C GLY A 456 -4.70 19.41 16.34
N VAL A 457 -6.01 19.23 16.41
CA VAL A 457 -6.87 19.62 17.56
C VAL A 457 -6.63 18.75 18.82
N SER A 458 -5.46 18.10 18.95
CA SER A 458 -5.16 17.11 19.99
C SER A 458 -4.31 17.68 21.14
N ARG A 459 -4.53 18.93 21.56
CA ARG A 459 -3.98 19.44 22.81
C ARG A 459 -5.02 19.42 23.92
#